data_AF-A0A6G4WQ80-F1
#
_entry.id   AF-A0A6G4WQ80-F1
#
_cell.length_a   1.000
_cell.length_b   1.000
_cell.length_c   1.000
_cell.angle_alpha   90.00
_cell.angle_beta   90.00
_cell.angle_gamma   90.00
#
_symmetry.space_group_name_H-M   'P 1'
#
loop_
_entity.id
_entity.type
_entity.pdbx_description
1 polymer ?
#
loop_
_entity_poly.entity_id
_entity_poly.type
_entity_poly.pdbx_seq_one_letter_code
_entity_poly.pdbx_strand_id
1 'polypeptide(L)' 'MNTPSEDGASATPTYRAEMAFYEIRDGRRVNEMTVDVRGSSNVVTRMAEAAAGAFEEETTR' A
#
# COMPACT_ATOMS: atom_id res chain seq x y z
N MET A 1 31.43 21.81 28.15
CA MET A 1 29.95 21.87 28.16
C MET A 1 29.51 21.27 26.85
N ASN A 2 28.99 20.03 26.87
CA ASN A 2 28.46 19.39 25.66
C ASN A 2 26.97 19.70 25.62
N THR A 3 26.54 20.52 24.67
CA THR A 3 25.12 20.63 24.30
C THR A 3 24.75 19.37 23.52
N PRO A 4 23.77 18.57 23.98
CA PRO A 4 23.23 17.51 23.12
C PRO A 4 22.58 18.19 21.91
N SER A 5 23.00 17.82 20.71
CA SER A 5 22.30 18.24 19.49
C SER A 5 20.96 17.52 19.47
N GLU A 6 19.86 18.27 19.64
CA GLU A 6 18.49 17.78 19.47
C GLU A 6 18.16 17.54 17.98
N ASP A 7 19.07 16.92 17.23
CA ASP A 7 18.75 16.32 15.94
C ASP A 7 18.08 14.95 16.17
N GLY A 8 17.06 14.96 17.03
CA GLY A 8 16.09 13.89 17.14
C GLY A 8 15.01 14.11 16.09
N ALA A 9 15.39 14.11 14.80
CA ALA A 9 14.42 13.95 13.74
C ALA A 9 13.74 12.60 13.98
N SER A 10 12.58 12.64 14.65
CA SER A 10 11.75 11.47 14.90
C SER A 10 11.45 10.86 13.54
N ALA A 11 12.20 9.82 13.18
CA ALA A 11 12.06 9.16 11.90
C ALA A 11 10.62 8.65 11.86
N THR A 12 9.77 9.33 11.10
CA THR A 12 8.38 8.91 10.98
C THR A 12 8.41 7.50 10.41
N PRO A 13 7.84 6.50 11.11
CA PRO A 13 7.91 5.13 10.64
C PRO A 13 7.32 5.08 9.23
N THR A 14 8.16 4.66 8.28
CA THR A 14 7.75 4.47 6.89
C THR A 14 7.25 3.05 6.76
N TYR A 15 5.99 2.93 6.38
CA TYR A 15 5.32 1.66 6.14
C TYR A 15 5.41 1.33 4.66
N ARG A 16 5.44 0.04 4.35
CA ARG A 16 5.45 -0.49 2.99
C ARG A 16 4.33 -1.52 2.85
N ALA A 17 3.57 -1.42 1.77
CA ALA A 17 2.66 -2.46 1.33
C ALA A 17 2.87 -2.73 -0.16
N GLU A 18 2.73 -4.01 -0.52
CA GLU A 18 2.78 -4.47 -1.90
C GLU A 18 1.45 -5.14 -2.21
N MET A 19 0.78 -4.69 -3.28
CA MET A 19 -0.51 -5.19 -3.71
C MET A 19 -0.38 -5.73 -5.13
N ALA A 20 -0.84 -6.95 -5.36
CA ALA A 20 -0.83 -7.58 -6.67
C ALA A 20 -2.26 -7.79 -7.17
N PHE A 21 -2.53 -7.30 -8.37
CA PHE A 21 -3.81 -7.39 -9.07
C PHE A 21 -3.65 -8.36 -10.24
N TYR A 22 -4.55 -9.32 -10.34
CA TYR A 22 -4.52 -10.33 -11.39
C TYR A 22 -5.83 -10.30 -12.17
N GLU A 23 -5.72 -10.24 -13.50
CA GLU A 23 -6.85 -10.49 -14.37
C GLU A 23 -6.91 -11.99 -14.70
N ILE A 24 -8.04 -12.62 -14.38
CA ILE A 24 -8.29 -14.02 -14.72
C ILE A 24 -9.25 -14.09 -15.91
N ARG A 25 -8.80 -14.68 -17.03
CA ARG A 25 -9.65 -15.02 -18.18
C ARG A 25 -9.52 -16.51 -18.47
N ASP A 26 -10.65 -17.19 -18.66
CA ASP A 26 -10.71 -18.63 -18.93
C ASP A 26 -9.89 -19.48 -17.93
N GLY A 27 -9.90 -19.09 -16.65
CA GLY A 27 -9.15 -19.77 -15.58
C GLY A 27 -7.64 -19.55 -15.60
N ARG A 28 -7.12 -18.66 -16.46
CA ARG A 28 -5.70 -18.32 -16.57
C ARG A 28 -5.47 -16.87 -16.17
N ARG A 29 -4.37 -16.62 -15.47
CA ARG A 29 -3.85 -15.26 -15.24
C ARG A 29 -3.34 -14.70 -16.56
N VAL A 30 -3.94 -13.62 -17.04
CA VAL A 30 -3.59 -13.00 -18.33
C VAL A 30 -2.93 -11.63 -18.17
N ASN A 31 -3.18 -10.92 -17.07
CA ASN A 31 -2.50 -9.68 -16.71
C ASN A 31 -2.15 -9.65 -15.22
N GLU A 32 -1.05 -8.98 -14.90
CA GLU A 32 -0.58 -8.74 -13.54
C GLU A 32 -0.19 -7.27 -13.41
N MET A 33 -0.68 -6.62 -12.35
CA MET A 33 -0.28 -5.28 -11.98
C MET A 33 0.14 -5.29 -10.51
N THR A 34 1.32 -4.75 -10.21
CA THR A 34 1.84 -4.63 -8.84
C THR A 34 1.93 -3.17 -8.45
N VAL A 35 1.45 -2.86 -7.25
CA VAL A 35 1.51 -1.51 -6.67
C VAL A 35 2.31 -1.58 -5.38
N ASP A 36 3.45 -0.87 -5.34
CA ASP A 36 4.29 -0.68 -4.15
C ASP A 36 3.96 0.69 -3.55
N VAL A 37 3.45 0.70 -2.31
CA VAL A 37 3.12 1.93 -1.59
C VAL A 37 4.06 2.08 -0.41
N ARG A 38 4.68 3.26 -0.30
CA ARG A 38 5.53 3.64 0.83
C ARG A 38 5.05 4.95 1.41
N GLY A 39 4.89 5.02 2.73
CA GLY A 39 4.45 6.24 3.37
C GLY A 39 4.08 6.05 4.83
N SER A 40 3.33 7.01 5.37
CA SER A 40 2.77 6.88 6.72
C SER A 40 1.72 5.76 6.77
N SER A 41 1.47 5.22 7.97
CA SER A 41 0.49 4.15 8.18
C SER A 41 -0.89 4.48 7.58
N ASN A 42 -1.39 5.70 7.78
CA ASN A 42 -2.67 6.13 7.23
C ASN A 42 -2.73 6.10 5.68
N VAL A 43 -1.63 6.44 5.00
CA VAL A 43 -1.57 6.37 3.53
C VAL A 43 -1.62 4.92 3.06
N VAL A 44 -0.83 4.05 3.70
CA VAL A 44 -0.78 2.63 3.36
C VAL A 44 -2.14 1.95 3.62
N THR A 45 -2.77 2.21 4.77
CA THR A 45 -4.09 1.67 5.11
C THR A 45 -5.17 2.10 4.12
N ARG A 46 -5.26 3.39 3.80
CA ARG A 46 -6.28 3.89 2.84
C ARG A 46 -6.10 3.31 1.45
N MET A 47 -4.86 3.12 1.00
CA MET A 47 -4.60 2.48 -0.29
C MET A 47 -5.01 1.01 -0.29
N ALA A 48 -4.75 0.28 0.80
CA ALA A 48 -5.17 -1.11 0.94
C ALA A 48 -6.71 -1.25 0.96
N GLU A 49 -7.41 -0.37 1.69
CA GLU A 49 -8.87 -0.35 1.75
C GLU A 49 -9.50 0.00 0.39
N ALA A 50 -8.97 1.01 -0.30
CA ALA A 50 -9.44 1.38 -1.65
C ALA A 50 -9.22 0.25 -2.66
N ALA A 51 -8.08 -0.44 -2.57
CA ALA A 51 -7.79 -1.61 -3.40
C ALA A 51 -8.81 -2.74 -3.13
N ALA A 52 -9.13 -3.03 -1.87
CA ALA A 52 -10.11 -4.05 -1.51
C ALA A 52 -11.53 -3.72 -2.01
N GLY A 53 -11.98 -2.47 -1.81
CA GLY A 53 -13.33 -2.04 -2.22
C GLY A 53 -13.55 -2.07 -3.74
N ALA A 54 -12.51 -1.80 -4.53
CA ALA A 54 -12.59 -1.88 -6.00
C ALA A 54 -12.93 -3.30 -6.51
N PHE A 55 -12.60 -4.36 -5.76
CA PHE A 55 -12.93 -5.74 -6.13
C PHE A 55 -14.34 -6.17 -5.72
N GLU A 56 -14.87 -5.64 -4.62
CA GLU A 56 -16.24 -5.96 -4.17
C GLU A 56 -17.31 -5.36 -5.10
N GLU A 57 -17.04 -4.18 -5.67
CA GLU A 57 -17.97 -3.51 -6.59
C GLU A 57 -18.09 -4.25 -7.95
N GLU A 58 -17.00 -4.85 -8.44
CA GLU A 58 -16.99 -5.59 -9.72
C GLU A 58 -17.64 -6.98 -9.61
N THR A 59 -17.63 -7.61 -8.43
CA THR A 59 -18.22 -8.95 -8.22
C THR A 59 -19.76 -8.92 -8.04
N THR A 60 -20.33 -7.74 -7.79
CA THR A 60 -21.78 -7.57 -7.50
C THR A 60 -22.60 -7.10 -8.72
N ARG A 61 -21.99 -6.97 -9.90
CA ARG A 61 -22.64 -6.43 -11.11
C ARG A 61 -22.89 -7.46 -12.21
#